data_AF-A0A847DLE3-F1
#
_entry.id   AF-A0A847DLE3-F1
#
_cell.length_a   1.000
_cell.length_b   1.000
_cell.length_c   1.000
_cell.angle_alpha   90.00
_cell.angle_beta   90.00
_cell.angle_gamma   90.00
#
_symmetry.space_group_name_H-M   'P 1'
#
loop_
_entity.id
_entity.type
_entity.pdbx_description
1 polymer ?
#
loop_
_entity_poly.entity_id
_entity_poly.type
_entity_poly.pdbx_seq_one_letter_code
_entity_poly.pdbx_strand_id
1 'polypeptide(L)'
;MEEEEYLKKHINLMILKSVQDYLKTDTTSSGSVFPVKIPDELFLQVLRLDGPEGLDHIVHYIFKLGLALWNERLFDKEFGSPAALNEFIDIMKSRTKQEK
;
A
#
# COMPACT_ATOMS: atom_id res chain seq x y z
N MET A 1 9.34 -23.44 5.79
CA MET A 1 8.40 -22.35 6.12
C MET A 1 7.11 -22.99 6.56
N GLU A 2 6.60 -22.59 7.72
CA GLU A 2 5.31 -23.06 8.23
C GLU A 2 4.17 -22.50 7.38
N GLU A 3 3.04 -23.20 7.29
CA GLU A 3 1.95 -22.83 6.38
C GLU A 3 1.33 -21.48 6.74
N GLU A 4 1.21 -21.19 8.03
CA GLU A 4 0.72 -19.89 8.51
C GLU A 4 1.65 -18.73 8.11
N GLU A 5 2.96 -18.94 8.23
CA GLU A 5 3.97 -17.96 7.81
C GLU A 5 3.92 -17.72 6.30
N TYR A 6 3.74 -18.80 5.52
CA TYR A 6 3.59 -18.72 4.06
C TYR A 6 2.36 -17.92 3.67
N LEU A 7 1.18 -18.23 4.23
CA LEU A 7 -0.07 -17.54 3.94
C LEU A 7 0.03 -16.06 4.27
N LYS A 8 0.60 -15.73 5.44
CA LYS A 8 0.82 -14.35 5.85
C LYS A 8 1.73 -13.60 4.86
N LYS A 9 2.89 -14.16 4.51
CA LYS A 9 3.82 -13.55 3.54
C LYS A 9 3.20 -13.42 2.15
N HIS A 10 2.38 -14.37 1.74
CA HIS A 10 1.68 -14.32 0.45
C HIS A 10 0.66 -13.18 0.40
N ILE A 11 -0.17 -13.02 1.43
CA ILE A 11 -1.12 -11.91 1.54
C ILE A 11 -0.37 -10.57 1.56
N ASN A 12 0.70 -10.46 2.35
CA ASN A 12 1.50 -9.25 2.41
C ASN A 12 2.14 -8.90 1.07
N LEU A 13 2.63 -9.89 0.31
CA LEU A 13 3.14 -9.67 -1.04
C LEU A 13 2.07 -9.13 -1.99
N MET A 14 0.84 -9.66 -1.93
CA MET A 14 -0.27 -9.15 -2.73
C MET A 14 -0.63 -7.71 -2.37
N ILE A 15 -0.64 -7.38 -1.09
CA ILE A 15 -0.87 -6.02 -0.59
C ILE A 15 0.22 -5.08 -1.10
N LEU A 16 1.50 -5.44 -0.93
CA LEU A 16 2.64 -4.64 -1.41
C LEU A 16 2.53 -4.36 -2.90
N LYS A 17 2.16 -5.37 -3.69
CA LYS A 17 1.96 -5.21 -5.13
C LYS A 17 0.79 -4.26 -5.44
N SER A 18 -0.36 -4.46 -4.80
CA SER A 18 -1.55 -3.62 -4.99
C SER A 18 -1.25 -2.14 -4.67
N VAL A 19 -0.53 -1.88 -3.59
CA VAL A 19 -0.11 -0.52 -3.21
C VAL A 19 0.89 0.07 -4.21
N GLN A 20 1.88 -0.71 -4.66
CA GLN A 20 2.81 -0.25 -5.70
C GLN A 20 2.09 0.11 -6.99
N ASP A 21 1.07 -0.66 -7.38
CA ASP A 21 0.28 -0.38 -8.58
C ASP A 21 -0.58 0.88 -8.37
N TYR A 22 -1.23 1.03 -7.21
CA TYR A 22 -1.97 2.24 -6.83
C TYR A 22 -1.12 3.52 -6.87
N LEU A 23 0.14 3.45 -6.42
CA LEU A 23 1.05 4.60 -6.42
C LEU A 23 1.58 4.95 -7.83
N LYS A 24 1.62 3.99 -8.76
CA LYS A 24 2.11 4.19 -10.14
C LYS A 24 1.04 4.75 -11.09
N THR A 25 -0.23 4.44 -10.84
CA THR A 25 -1.32 4.80 -11.74
C THR A 25 -2.13 5.98 -11.20
N ASP A 26 -2.39 6.99 -12.03
CA ASP A 26 -3.39 8.02 -11.73
C ASP A 26 -4.85 7.54 -11.96
N THR A 27 -5.08 6.23 -12.15
CA THR A 27 -6.36 5.67 -12.61
C THR A 27 -7.17 4.89 -11.56
N THR A 28 -8.38 5.44 -11.27
CA THR A 28 -9.74 4.87 -11.20
C THR A 28 -10.09 3.55 -10.50
N SER A 29 -9.16 2.77 -9.96
CA SER A 29 -9.51 1.59 -9.15
C SER A 29 -9.38 1.92 -7.66
N SER A 30 -10.40 2.56 -7.09
CA SER A 30 -10.44 2.84 -5.65
C SER A 30 -11.85 2.65 -5.11
N GLY A 31 -12.05 1.59 -4.30
CA GLY A 31 -13.16 1.58 -3.37
C GLY A 31 -12.97 2.72 -2.36
N SER A 32 -14.00 3.52 -2.12
CA SER A 32 -13.97 4.52 -1.05
C SER A 32 -14.46 3.90 0.25
N VAL A 33 -13.64 3.95 1.28
CA VAL A 33 -13.99 3.46 2.62
C VAL A 33 -14.02 4.66 3.56
N PHE A 34 -15.23 5.23 3.74
CA PHE A 34 -15.56 6.24 4.75
C PHE A 34 -14.72 7.55 4.71
N PRO A 35 -15.28 8.71 5.10
CA PRO A 35 -14.49 9.95 5.14
C PRO A 35 -13.32 9.87 6.11
N VAL A 36 -12.14 10.30 5.65
CA VAL A 36 -10.95 10.52 6.48
C VAL A 36 -11.20 11.71 7.39
N LYS A 37 -10.90 11.57 8.69
CA LYS A 37 -10.93 12.71 9.62
C LYS A 37 -9.66 13.55 9.43
N ILE A 38 -9.84 14.85 9.28
CA ILE A 38 -8.77 15.81 9.00
C ILE A 38 -8.73 16.82 10.15
N PRO A 39 -7.55 17.29 10.60
CA PRO A 39 -7.46 18.35 11.60
C PRO A 39 -8.20 19.63 11.16
N ASP A 40 -8.97 20.22 12.08
CA ASP A 40 -9.85 21.36 11.78
C ASP A 40 -9.11 22.54 11.14
N GLU A 41 -7.91 22.86 11.66
CA GLU A 41 -7.13 23.99 11.13
C GLU A 41 -6.60 23.71 9.72
N LEU A 42 -6.16 22.49 9.44
CA LEU A 42 -5.74 22.09 8.10
C LEU A 42 -6.92 22.19 7.12
N PHE A 43 -8.08 21.68 7.53
CA PHE A 43 -9.31 21.76 6.75
C PHE A 43 -9.69 23.21 6.45
N LEU A 44 -9.82 24.04 7.48
CA LEU A 44 -10.29 25.42 7.35
C LEU A 44 -9.31 26.30 6.57
N GLN A 45 -8.01 26.21 6.86
CA GLN A 45 -7.02 27.09 6.24
C GLN A 45 -6.81 26.73 4.77
N VAL A 46 -6.69 25.45 4.43
CA VAL A 46 -6.53 25.03 3.03
C VAL A 46 -7.81 25.29 2.24
N LEU A 47 -8.99 25.02 2.81
CA LEU A 47 -10.26 25.33 2.14
C LEU A 47 -10.40 26.82 1.81
N ARG A 48 -9.92 27.70 2.70
CA ARG A 48 -9.96 29.16 2.49
C ARG A 48 -8.96 29.65 1.44
N LEU A 49 -7.77 29.04 1.39
CA LEU A 49 -6.68 29.49 0.51
C LEU A 49 -6.78 28.88 -0.89
N ASP A 50 -7.03 27.57 -0.96
CA ASP A 50 -6.90 26.75 -2.18
C ASP A 50 -8.21 26.07 -2.60
N GLY A 51 -9.30 26.32 -1.87
CA GLY A 51 -10.62 25.77 -2.17
C GLY A 51 -10.75 24.26 -1.91
N PRO A 52 -11.92 23.69 -2.25
CA PRO A 52 -12.18 22.26 -2.08
C PRO A 52 -11.22 21.37 -2.87
N GLU A 53 -10.84 21.77 -4.09
CA GLU A 53 -9.90 21.03 -4.94
C GLU A 53 -8.49 21.00 -4.33
N GLY A 54 -8.03 22.12 -3.77
CA GLY A 54 -6.75 22.18 -3.06
C GLY A 54 -6.74 21.32 -1.80
N LEU A 55 -7.84 21.34 -1.04
CA LEU A 55 -8.01 20.48 0.12
C LEU A 55 -8.04 18.99 -0.26
N ASP A 56 -8.75 18.64 -1.33
CA ASP A 56 -8.78 17.27 -1.84
C ASP A 56 -7.38 16.82 -2.27
N HIS A 57 -6.65 17.68 -2.99
CA HIS A 57 -5.30 17.40 -3.46
C HIS A 57 -4.32 17.17 -2.30
N ILE A 58 -4.33 18.03 -1.27
CA ILE A 58 -3.41 17.88 -0.14
C ILE A 58 -3.74 16.61 0.68
N VAL A 59 -5.02 16.27 0.85
CA VAL A 59 -5.43 15.04 1.53
C VAL A 59 -4.95 13.81 0.77
N HIS A 60 -5.18 13.77 -0.54
CA HIS A 60 -4.69 12.69 -1.40
C HIS A 60 -3.16 12.59 -1.38
N TYR A 61 -2.46 13.72 -1.39
CA TYR A 61 -1.00 13.76 -1.31
C TYR A 61 -0.49 13.20 0.01
N ILE A 62 -1.05 13.64 1.15
CA ILE A 62 -0.71 13.10 2.48
C ILE A 62 -0.96 11.60 2.54
N PHE A 63 -2.10 11.14 2.00
CA PHE A 63 -2.43 9.73 1.95
C PHE A 63 -1.42 8.93 1.12
N LYS A 64 -1.09 9.36 -0.10
CA LYS A 64 -0.09 8.72 -0.95
C LYS A 64 1.28 8.64 -0.28
N LEU A 65 1.72 9.72 0.38
CA LEU A 65 2.97 9.75 1.15
C LEU A 65 2.97 8.74 2.31
N GLY A 66 1.91 8.76 3.12
CA GLY A 66 1.78 7.83 4.24
C GLY A 66 1.72 6.38 3.78
N LEU A 67 1.02 6.11 2.68
CA LEU A 67 0.91 4.79 2.08
C LEU A 67 2.25 4.28 1.55
N ALA A 68 3.05 5.14 0.89
CA ALA A 68 4.40 4.79 0.45
C ALA A 68 5.31 4.41 1.63
N LEU A 69 5.35 5.23 2.68
CA LEU A 69 6.14 4.96 3.89
C LEU A 69 5.69 3.68 4.59
N TRP A 70 4.38 3.43 4.66
CA TRP A 70 3.85 2.21 5.25
C TRP A 70 4.22 0.98 4.42
N ASN A 71 4.16 1.09 3.09
CA ASN A 71 4.51 0.01 2.16
C ASN A 71 5.98 -0.42 2.30
N GLU A 72 6.89 0.54 2.43
CA GLU A 72 8.31 0.29 2.70
C GLU A 72 8.50 -0.45 4.03
N ARG A 73 7.87 0.03 5.11
CA ARG A 73 7.94 -0.62 6.42
C ARG A 73 7.37 -2.03 6.43
N LEU A 74 6.28 -2.27 5.69
CA LEU A 74 5.70 -3.60 5.55
C LEU A 74 6.67 -4.54 4.82
N PHE A 75 7.32 -4.07 3.75
CA PHE A 75 8.34 -4.83 3.04
C PHE A 75 9.53 -5.18 3.96
N ASP A 76 10.07 -4.20 4.68
CA ASP A 76 11.19 -4.41 5.59
C ASP A 76 10.85 -5.40 6.72
N LYS A 77 9.62 -5.31 7.25
CA LYS A 77 9.15 -6.21 8.31
C LYS A 77 9.01 -7.65 7.84
N GLU A 78 8.46 -7.86 6.64
CA GLU A 78 8.04 -9.20 6.20
C GLU A 78 9.11 -9.90 5.35
N PHE A 79 9.92 -9.13 4.61
CA PHE A 79 10.97 -9.67 3.75
C PHE A 79 12.36 -9.14 4.14
N GLY A 80 12.48 -7.88 4.57
CA GLY A 80 13.74 -7.28 5.05
C GLY A 80 14.82 -7.08 3.99
N SER A 81 14.76 -7.79 2.86
CA SER A 81 15.67 -7.61 1.74
C SER A 81 15.05 -8.12 0.43
N PRO A 82 15.50 -7.60 -0.73
CA PRO A 82 15.10 -8.13 -2.03
C PRO A 82 15.49 -9.60 -2.24
N ALA A 83 16.58 -10.05 -1.61
CA ALA A 83 17.03 -11.45 -1.69
C ALA A 83 16.02 -12.40 -1.04
N ALA A 84 15.55 -12.08 0.16
CA ALA A 84 14.54 -12.86 0.87
C ALA A 84 13.18 -12.84 0.16
N LEU A 85 12.81 -11.73 -0.48
CA LEU A 85 11.63 -11.68 -1.34
C LEU A 85 11.75 -12.64 -2.53
N ASN A 86 12.89 -12.64 -3.22
CA ASN A 86 13.12 -13.53 -4.37
C ASN A 86 13.06 -15.01 -3.95
N GLU A 87 13.66 -15.35 -2.80
CA GLU A 87 13.57 -16.71 -2.24
C GLU A 87 12.11 -17.10 -1.99
N PHE A 88 11.30 -16.21 -1.40
CA PHE A 88 9.88 -16.46 -1.18
C PHE A 88 9.10 -16.63 -2.49
N ILE A 89 9.40 -15.83 -3.52
CA ILE A 89 8.80 -15.95 -4.84
C ILE A 89 9.12 -17.32 -5.48
N ASP A 90 10.33 -17.83 -5.31
CA ASP A 90 10.71 -19.13 -5.85
C ASP A 90 10.05 -20.29 -5.11
N ILE A 91 9.84 -20.16 -3.79
CA ILE A 91 9.00 -21.08 -3.00
C ILE A 91 7.56 -21.08 -3.55
N MET A 92 6.97 -19.91 -3.80
CA MET A 92 5.62 -19.80 -4.38
C MET A 92 5.52 -20.50 -5.73
N LYS A 93 6.46 -20.22 -6.67
CA LYS A 93 6.47 -20.86 -8.00
C LYS A 93 6.57 -22.38 -7.91
N SER A 94 7.35 -22.88 -6.96
CA SER A 94 7.55 -24.32 -6.76
C SER A 94 6.26 -24.99 -6.28
N ARG A 95 5.52 -24.36 -5.35
CA ARG A 95 4.22 -24.83 -4.89
C ARG A 95 3.17 -24.85 -6.01
N THR A 96 3.07 -23.75 -6.78
CA THR A 96 2.12 -23.69 -7.92
C THR A 96 2.42 -24.73 -9.02
N LYS A 97 3.67 -25.17 -9.16
CA LYS A 97 4.04 -26.25 -10.10
C LYS A 97 3.71 -27.65 -9.56
N GLN A 98 3.67 -27.84 -8.25
CA GLN A 98 3.32 -29.13 -7.63
C GLN A 98 1.80 -29.34 -7.54
N GLU A 99 1.01 -28.27 -7.58
CA GLU A 99 -0.46 -28.31 -7.61
C GLU A 99 -1.06 -28.42 -9.03
N LYS A 100 -0.23 -28.40 -10.08
CA LYS A 100 -0.62 -28.59 -11.49
C LYS A 100 -0.24 -29.98 -11.99
#